data_AF-A0A356T2B4-F1
#
_entry.id   AF-A0A356T2B4-F1
#
_cell.length_a   1.000
_cell.length_b   1.000
_cell.length_c   1.000
_cell.angle_alpha   90.00
_cell.angle_beta   90.00
_cell.angle_gamma   90.00
#
_symmetry.space_group_name_H-M   'P 1'
#
loop_
_entity.id
_entity.type
_entity.pdbx_description
1 polymer ?
#
loop_
_entity_poly.entity_id
_entity_poly.type
_entity_poly.pdbx_seq_one_letter_code
_entity_poly.pdbx_strand_id
1 'polypeptide(L)'
;MGRDVRWDAELAIVAGRIDLLLQGVRDARGIAARRFALDALARGLMSADPGAVSEAEREAAASLRVDPSTVAAASAPRLPHAVAVPLVAKDHGVGFVRQVHVAFDPVGLWVDDAWLHPRARRALGDALGAAARHTAPPRALEQYRLVAAQPAALLRSQIDGPSLGAAALVSAISLWSERPIRARTVVTGAVRGDAVLPVGEMEAKVDAAAQHGADRIVVPASDAAEARRCAAGRVAVVGVGTLEALIAETLSPAKARAHPDRAMDEARRVFSTGWRGYRWPTVRETLSRLGGTLPEGRLDLRVEALARSAAAHRHLGDPARSLDLLHEAELIALSEEGRRAVPDGPLTYLFQQTAMTHRQLCRFEDAATAAARAVEIARSARLRGELIKALGCAGLVAMARGETEGAIEAFAESLEVAERHDPSRNARTRAYLIEAHAAAGHEPGARIQAKAALDALVVGGDDGGARESWVRTSWAGALVTLGRPEEAIAALDVPAVRASLEEEPLPGLLARRHLGVALAQGPDREHGFEVLAASPVVHGRALEPHLSFLAHLNVL
;
A
#
# COMPACT_ATOMS: atom_id res chain seq x y z
N MET A 1 -32.43 -28.43 3.15
CA MET A 1 -33.32 -27.83 2.13
C MET A 1 -32.94 -26.36 2.11
N GLY A 2 -32.04 -25.97 1.20
CA GLY A 2 -31.38 -24.67 1.22
C GLY A 2 -32.38 -23.55 0.95
N ARG A 3 -32.39 -22.52 1.79
CA ARG A 3 -33.06 -21.26 1.44
C ARG A 3 -32.34 -20.74 0.19
N ASP A 4 -33.09 -20.48 -0.88
CA ASP A 4 -32.55 -19.91 -2.11
C ASP A 4 -32.20 -18.44 -1.83
N VAL A 5 -30.94 -18.21 -1.44
CA VAL A 5 -30.45 -16.88 -1.07
C VAL A 5 -30.29 -16.07 -2.35
N ARG A 6 -31.02 -14.95 -2.45
CA ARG A 6 -30.85 -14.01 -3.55
C ARG A 6 -29.60 -13.15 -3.29
N TRP A 7 -28.48 -13.56 -3.86
CA TRP A 7 -27.25 -12.78 -3.86
C TRP A 7 -27.39 -11.57 -4.77
N ASP A 8 -27.24 -10.37 -4.21
CA ASP A 8 -26.97 -9.18 -5.01
C ASP A 8 -25.45 -8.90 -5.09
N ALA A 9 -25.08 -7.93 -5.93
CA ALA A 9 -23.69 -7.58 -6.17
C ALA A 9 -22.99 -7.05 -4.90
N GLU A 10 -23.67 -6.27 -4.06
CA GLU A 10 -23.05 -5.68 -2.87
C GLU A 10 -22.82 -6.73 -1.79
N LEU A 11 -23.78 -7.63 -1.58
CA LEU A 11 -23.61 -8.76 -0.66
C LEU A 11 -22.51 -9.71 -1.15
N ALA A 12 -22.39 -9.96 -2.46
CA ALA A 12 -21.31 -10.76 -3.01
C ALA A 12 -19.93 -10.08 -2.82
N ILE A 13 -19.84 -8.75 -2.99
CA ILE A 13 -18.63 -7.97 -2.71
C ILE A 13 -18.26 -8.09 -1.22
N VAL A 14 -19.20 -7.87 -0.31
CA VAL A 14 -18.98 -7.94 1.15
C VAL A 14 -18.67 -9.37 1.60
N ALA A 15 -19.21 -10.39 0.94
CA ALA A 15 -18.91 -11.79 1.24
C ALA A 15 -17.62 -12.32 0.56
N GLY A 16 -17.00 -11.54 -0.34
CA GLY A 16 -15.82 -11.96 -1.08
C GLY A 16 -16.10 -13.08 -2.10
N ARG A 17 -17.34 -13.15 -2.61
CA ARG A 17 -17.79 -14.19 -3.56
C ARG A 17 -17.46 -13.81 -5.00
N ILE A 18 -16.17 -13.89 -5.34
CA ILE A 18 -15.66 -13.56 -6.67
C ILE A 18 -16.27 -14.46 -7.74
N ASP A 19 -16.50 -15.73 -7.43
CA ASP A 19 -17.23 -16.69 -8.26
C ASP A 19 -18.61 -16.17 -8.71
N LEU A 20 -19.39 -15.60 -7.77
CA LEU A 20 -20.72 -15.04 -8.07
C LEU A 20 -20.63 -13.76 -8.90
N LEU A 21 -19.63 -12.91 -8.64
CA LEU A 21 -19.42 -11.68 -9.41
C LEU A 21 -18.99 -11.99 -10.84
N LEU A 22 -18.10 -12.98 -11.03
CA LEU A 22 -17.71 -13.48 -12.36
C LEU A 22 -18.93 -14.05 -13.10
N GLN A 23 -19.79 -14.80 -12.41
CA GLN A 23 -21.01 -15.33 -13.01
C GLN A 23 -21.98 -14.20 -13.40
N GLY A 24 -22.14 -13.18 -12.55
CA GLY A 24 -22.95 -12.00 -12.86
C GLY A 24 -22.48 -11.26 -14.12
N VAL A 25 -21.16 -11.20 -14.36
CA VAL A 25 -20.61 -10.63 -15.60
C VAL A 25 -20.96 -11.46 -16.84
N ARG A 26 -20.94 -12.80 -16.72
CA ARG A 26 -21.29 -13.72 -17.81
C ARG A 26 -22.77 -13.67 -18.15
N ASP A 27 -23.62 -13.52 -17.14
CA ASP A 27 -25.08 -13.51 -17.29
C ASP A 27 -25.63 -12.14 -17.71
N ALA A 28 -24.84 -11.07 -17.57
CA ALA A 28 -25.25 -9.71 -17.88
C ALA A 28 -25.58 -9.53 -19.38
N ARG A 29 -26.84 -9.15 -19.66
CA ARG A 29 -27.31 -8.88 -21.02
C ARG A 29 -27.34 -7.39 -21.31
N GLY A 30 -26.65 -6.97 -22.37
CA GLY A 30 -26.56 -5.57 -22.80
C GLY A 30 -25.39 -4.81 -22.18
N ILE A 31 -25.02 -3.69 -22.80
CA ILE A 31 -23.79 -2.94 -22.50
C ILE A 31 -23.81 -2.37 -21.08
N ALA A 32 -24.93 -1.78 -20.66
CA ALA A 32 -25.06 -1.15 -19.34
C ALA A 32 -24.97 -2.17 -18.20
N ALA A 33 -25.72 -3.28 -18.30
CA ALA A 33 -25.68 -4.36 -17.30
C ALA A 33 -24.28 -4.98 -17.21
N ARG A 34 -23.64 -5.20 -18.36
CA ARG A 34 -22.27 -5.73 -18.41
C ARG A 34 -21.26 -4.79 -17.76
N ARG A 35 -21.39 -3.47 -17.97
CA ARG A 35 -20.53 -2.46 -17.33
C ARG A 35 -20.71 -2.45 -15.81
N PHE A 36 -21.95 -2.50 -15.33
CA PHE A 36 -22.25 -2.58 -13.90
C PHE A 36 -21.66 -3.86 -13.26
N ALA A 37 -21.81 -5.02 -13.91
CA ALA A 37 -21.27 -6.27 -13.41
C ALA A 37 -19.72 -6.27 -13.37
N LEU A 38 -19.06 -5.67 -14.37
CA LEU A 38 -17.60 -5.50 -14.38
C LEU A 38 -17.12 -4.60 -13.25
N ASP A 39 -17.82 -3.50 -12.99
CA ASP A 39 -17.53 -2.60 -11.86
C ASP A 39 -17.66 -3.35 -10.52
N ALA A 40 -18.75 -4.12 -10.35
CA ALA A 40 -18.94 -4.93 -9.15
C ALA A 40 -17.82 -5.98 -8.97
N LEU A 41 -17.40 -6.64 -10.04
CA LEU A 41 -16.27 -7.58 -10.01
C LEU A 41 -14.95 -6.89 -9.62
N ALA A 42 -14.67 -5.72 -10.18
CA ALA A 42 -13.47 -4.96 -9.84
C ALA A 42 -13.47 -4.55 -8.35
N ARG A 43 -14.60 -4.01 -7.85
CA ARG A 43 -14.78 -3.68 -6.43
C ARG A 43 -14.66 -4.92 -5.54
N GLY A 44 -15.18 -6.07 -5.98
CA GLY A 44 -15.07 -7.35 -5.29
C GLY A 44 -13.62 -7.82 -5.16
N LEU A 45 -12.85 -7.76 -6.24
CA LEU A 45 -11.42 -8.11 -6.25
C LEU A 45 -10.60 -7.18 -5.38
N MET A 46 -10.87 -5.87 -5.42
CA MET A 46 -10.23 -4.89 -4.54
C MET A 46 -10.60 -5.12 -3.07
N SER A 47 -11.78 -5.66 -2.79
CA SER A 47 -12.27 -5.96 -1.43
C SER A 47 -12.03 -7.42 -1.02
N ALA A 48 -11.32 -8.21 -1.81
CA ALA A 48 -11.04 -9.61 -1.48
C ALA A 48 -9.98 -9.71 -0.39
N ASP A 49 -10.14 -10.68 0.51
CA ASP A 49 -9.11 -10.93 1.52
C ASP A 49 -7.85 -11.52 0.87
N PRO A 50 -6.65 -11.21 1.39
CA PRO A 50 -5.43 -11.81 0.90
C PRO A 50 -5.47 -13.35 0.92
N GLY A 51 -5.11 -13.95 -0.21
CA GLY A 51 -5.11 -15.40 -0.43
C GLY A 51 -6.49 -16.02 -0.61
N ALA A 52 -7.57 -15.24 -0.64
CA ALA A 52 -8.93 -15.77 -0.82
C ALA A 52 -9.31 -15.97 -2.30
N VAL A 53 -8.70 -15.23 -3.23
CA VAL A 53 -8.98 -15.37 -4.67
C VAL A 53 -8.10 -16.45 -5.25
N SER A 54 -8.70 -17.42 -5.94
CA SER A 54 -7.97 -18.49 -6.62
C SER A 54 -7.27 -17.98 -7.89
N GLU A 55 -6.30 -18.75 -8.38
CA GLU A 55 -5.63 -18.46 -9.65
C GLU A 55 -6.60 -18.46 -10.83
N ALA A 56 -7.50 -19.46 -10.87
CA ALA A 56 -8.53 -19.57 -11.89
C ALA A 56 -9.50 -18.35 -11.91
N GLU A 57 -9.87 -17.82 -10.74
CA GLU A 57 -10.70 -16.61 -10.67
C GLU A 57 -9.95 -15.36 -11.16
N ARG A 58 -8.65 -15.24 -10.86
CA ARG A 58 -7.81 -14.14 -11.35
C ARG A 58 -7.64 -14.21 -12.88
N GLU A 59 -7.38 -15.38 -13.42
CA GLU A 59 -7.28 -15.60 -14.87
C GLU A 59 -8.62 -15.28 -15.57
N ALA A 60 -9.74 -15.72 -14.97
CA ALA A 60 -11.06 -15.40 -15.48
C ALA A 60 -11.32 -13.88 -15.47
N ALA A 61 -10.98 -13.17 -14.39
CA ALA A 61 -11.11 -11.71 -14.33
C ALA A 61 -10.24 -11.00 -15.38
N ALA A 62 -8.99 -11.45 -15.55
CA ALA A 62 -8.08 -10.91 -16.57
C ALA A 62 -8.64 -11.11 -17.99
N SER A 63 -9.21 -12.28 -18.29
CA SER A 63 -9.84 -12.57 -19.60
C SER A 63 -11.04 -11.66 -19.90
N LEU A 64 -11.71 -11.17 -18.84
CA LEU A 64 -12.82 -10.23 -18.93
C LEU A 64 -12.36 -8.76 -19.06
N ARG A 65 -11.05 -8.52 -19.16
CA ARG A 65 -10.40 -7.20 -19.22
C ARG A 65 -10.64 -6.35 -17.97
N VAL A 66 -10.73 -6.99 -16.81
CA VAL A 66 -10.57 -6.27 -15.52
C VAL A 66 -9.14 -5.73 -15.46
N ASP A 67 -8.98 -4.58 -14.82
CA ASP A 67 -7.68 -3.91 -14.67
C ASP A 67 -6.59 -4.85 -14.11
N PRO A 68 -5.40 -4.91 -14.74
CA PRO A 68 -4.29 -5.74 -14.25
C PRO A 68 -3.83 -5.39 -12.84
N SER A 69 -3.91 -4.13 -12.40
CA SER A 69 -3.54 -3.74 -11.03
C SER A 69 -4.57 -4.24 -10.01
N THR A 70 -5.87 -4.23 -10.35
CA THR A 70 -6.93 -4.86 -9.56
C THR A 70 -6.74 -6.38 -9.44
N VAL A 71 -6.46 -7.06 -10.55
CA VAL A 71 -6.18 -8.52 -10.54
C VAL A 71 -4.91 -8.82 -9.74
N ALA A 72 -3.88 -8.00 -9.87
CA ALA A 72 -2.65 -8.13 -9.10
C ALA A 72 -2.87 -7.90 -7.60
N ALA A 73 -3.70 -6.92 -7.21
CA ALA A 73 -4.05 -6.70 -5.81
C ALA A 73 -4.71 -7.94 -5.18
N ALA A 74 -5.58 -8.62 -5.93
CA ALA A 74 -6.23 -9.87 -5.51
C ALA A 74 -5.28 -11.09 -5.45
N SER A 75 -4.01 -10.95 -5.86
CA SER A 75 -3.00 -12.02 -5.75
C SER A 75 -2.23 -12.00 -4.43
N ALA A 76 -2.51 -11.02 -3.55
CA ALA A 76 -1.81 -10.85 -2.29
C ALA A 76 -1.85 -12.13 -1.43
N PRO A 77 -0.71 -12.61 -0.91
CA PRO A 77 -0.71 -13.82 -0.08
C PRO A 77 -1.35 -13.55 1.29
N ARG A 78 -1.96 -14.59 1.87
CA ARG A 78 -2.53 -14.54 3.22
C ARG A 78 -1.44 -14.23 4.26
N LEU A 79 -1.75 -13.35 5.21
CA LEU A 79 -0.90 -13.10 6.37
C LEU A 79 -0.77 -14.35 7.26
N PRO A 80 0.44 -14.69 7.74
CA PRO A 80 0.65 -15.87 8.59
C PRO A 80 -0.23 -15.90 9.84
N HIS A 81 -0.52 -14.73 10.42
CA HIS A 81 -1.31 -14.58 11.65
C HIS A 81 -2.76 -14.12 11.40
N ALA A 82 -3.19 -14.00 10.13
CA ALA A 82 -4.59 -13.70 9.82
C ALA A 82 -5.47 -14.93 10.03
N VAL A 83 -6.61 -14.72 10.68
CA VAL A 83 -7.58 -15.75 11.02
C VAL A 83 -8.83 -15.56 10.17
N ALA A 84 -9.27 -16.62 9.51
CA ALA A 84 -10.55 -16.65 8.81
C ALA A 84 -11.69 -16.82 9.84
N VAL A 85 -12.63 -15.88 9.84
CA VAL A 85 -13.78 -15.81 10.74
C VAL A 85 -15.08 -15.93 9.95
N PRO A 86 -16.01 -16.81 10.36
CA PRO A 86 -17.32 -16.86 9.77
C PRO A 86 -18.21 -15.79 10.40
N LEU A 87 -18.76 -14.92 9.57
CA LEU A 87 -19.69 -13.84 9.88
C LEU A 87 -21.06 -14.16 9.32
N VAL A 88 -22.10 -13.57 9.89
CA VAL A 88 -23.49 -13.76 9.44
C VAL A 88 -24.11 -12.39 9.24
N ALA A 89 -24.61 -12.13 8.03
CA ALA A 89 -25.40 -10.95 7.73
C ALA A 89 -26.82 -11.16 8.27
N LYS A 90 -27.13 -10.60 9.43
CA LYS A 90 -28.43 -10.82 10.13
C LYS A 90 -29.64 -10.51 9.26
N ASP A 91 -29.59 -9.43 8.50
CA ASP A 91 -30.70 -8.99 7.64
C ASP A 91 -30.99 -9.97 6.49
N HIS A 92 -30.02 -10.82 6.15
CA HIS A 92 -30.12 -11.79 5.06
C HIS A 92 -30.11 -13.25 5.54
N GLY A 93 -29.69 -13.51 6.79
CA GLY A 93 -29.46 -14.85 7.32
C GLY A 93 -28.35 -15.62 6.59
N VAL A 94 -27.41 -14.90 5.98
CA VAL A 94 -26.36 -15.49 5.11
C VAL A 94 -25.03 -15.45 5.82
N GLY A 95 -24.35 -16.60 5.87
CA GLY A 95 -22.99 -16.70 6.36
C GLY A 95 -21.95 -16.41 5.27
N PHE A 96 -20.86 -15.75 5.62
CA PHE A 96 -19.68 -15.56 4.77
C PHE A 96 -18.41 -15.55 5.63
N VAL A 97 -17.24 -15.71 5.01
CA VAL A 97 -15.96 -15.73 5.73
C VAL A 97 -15.17 -14.47 5.41
N ARG A 98 -14.61 -13.85 6.45
CA ARG A 98 -13.63 -12.77 6.31
C ARG A 98 -12.38 -13.04 7.11
N GLN A 99 -11.28 -12.40 6.76
CA GLN A 99 -10.03 -12.50 7.49
C GLN A 99 -9.85 -11.28 8.40
N VAL A 100 -9.44 -11.55 9.64
CA VAL A 100 -9.04 -10.52 10.60
C VAL A 100 -7.67 -10.87 11.17
N HIS A 101 -6.91 -9.87 11.59
CA HIS A 101 -5.63 -10.07 12.23
C HIS A 101 -5.37 -9.01 13.30
N VAL A 102 -4.59 -9.36 14.31
CA VAL A 102 -4.09 -8.42 15.30
C VAL A 102 -2.87 -7.70 14.72
N ALA A 103 -2.87 -6.38 14.79
CA ALA A 103 -1.78 -5.53 14.35
C ALA A 103 -1.37 -4.56 15.46
N PHE A 104 -0.13 -4.10 15.38
CA PHE A 104 0.42 -3.09 16.29
C PHE A 104 0.10 -1.68 15.75
N ASP A 105 -0.53 -0.86 16.57
CA ASP A 105 -0.91 0.55 16.40
C ASP A 105 -0.43 1.36 17.63
N PRO A 106 0.84 1.79 17.65
CA PRO A 106 1.45 2.41 18.83
C PRO A 106 0.89 3.79 19.19
N VAL A 107 0.27 4.46 18.23
CA VAL A 107 -0.17 5.85 18.34
C VAL A 107 -1.70 5.98 18.32
N GLY A 108 -2.43 4.87 18.16
CA GLY A 108 -3.90 4.86 18.20
C GLY A 108 -4.53 5.55 16.99
N LEU A 109 -3.81 5.61 15.86
CA LEU A 109 -4.20 6.42 14.71
C LEU A 109 -4.91 5.61 13.63
N TRP A 110 -5.09 4.29 13.81
CA TRP A 110 -5.96 3.51 12.93
C TRP A 110 -7.41 3.86 13.27
N VAL A 111 -8.00 4.81 12.54
CA VAL A 111 -9.35 5.33 12.80
C VAL A 111 -10.46 4.34 12.41
N ASP A 112 -10.12 3.21 11.76
CA ASP A 112 -11.08 2.28 11.18
C ASP A 112 -11.56 1.16 12.12
N ASP A 113 -11.91 1.51 13.36
CA ASP A 113 -12.68 0.61 14.22
C ASP A 113 -14.20 0.78 14.00
N ALA A 114 -14.64 1.65 13.09
CA ALA A 114 -16.06 1.96 12.85
C ALA A 114 -16.89 0.69 12.52
N TRP A 115 -16.25 -0.33 11.94
CA TRP A 115 -16.88 -1.61 11.64
C TRP A 115 -17.06 -2.53 12.85
N LEU A 116 -16.46 -2.22 14.00
CA LEU A 116 -16.59 -2.97 15.25
C LEU A 116 -17.56 -2.28 16.21
N HIS A 117 -18.66 -2.97 16.55
CA HIS A 117 -19.56 -2.53 17.60
C HIS A 117 -18.86 -2.59 18.98
N PRO A 118 -19.21 -1.73 19.97
CA PRO A 118 -18.56 -1.72 21.29
C PRO A 118 -18.54 -3.07 22.03
N ARG A 119 -19.53 -3.94 21.79
CA ARG A 119 -19.55 -5.31 22.35
C ARG A 119 -18.44 -6.19 21.78
N ALA A 120 -18.18 -6.11 20.48
CA ALA A 120 -17.08 -6.82 19.84
C ALA A 120 -15.72 -6.27 20.29
N ARG A 121 -15.59 -4.95 20.46
CA ARG A 121 -14.37 -4.32 21.03
C ARG A 121 -14.05 -4.79 22.44
N ARG A 122 -15.06 -4.97 23.30
CA ARG A 122 -14.83 -5.53 24.64
C ARG A 122 -14.32 -6.96 24.57
N ALA A 123 -14.92 -7.80 23.72
CA ALA A 123 -14.47 -9.18 23.52
C ALA A 123 -13.02 -9.25 22.98
N LEU A 124 -12.60 -8.27 22.17
CA LEU A 124 -11.21 -8.11 21.75
C LEU A 124 -10.27 -7.84 22.93
N GLY A 125 -10.62 -6.88 23.80
CA GLY A 125 -9.81 -6.59 25.00
C GLY A 125 -9.62 -7.82 25.89
N ASP A 126 -10.70 -8.57 26.13
CA ASP A 126 -10.66 -9.83 26.90
C ASP A 126 -9.75 -10.87 26.22
N ALA A 127 -9.84 -10.99 24.89
CA ALA A 127 -9.03 -11.92 24.10
C ALA A 127 -7.54 -11.56 24.09
N LEU A 128 -7.18 -10.29 23.93
CA LEU A 128 -5.79 -9.82 23.98
C LEU A 128 -5.18 -10.02 25.38
N GLY A 129 -5.95 -9.70 26.44
CA GLY A 129 -5.53 -9.95 27.81
C GLY A 129 -5.32 -11.44 28.10
N ALA A 130 -6.15 -12.32 27.52
CA ALA A 130 -5.98 -13.77 27.65
C ALA A 130 -4.79 -14.31 26.86
N ALA A 131 -4.58 -13.84 25.63
CA ALA A 131 -3.41 -14.16 24.83
C ALA A 131 -2.10 -13.77 25.54
N ALA A 132 -2.11 -12.61 26.20
CA ALA A 132 -0.97 -12.07 26.93
C ALA A 132 -0.58 -12.88 28.17
N ARG A 133 -1.50 -13.67 28.73
CA ARG A 133 -1.17 -14.63 29.81
C ARG A 133 -0.55 -15.93 29.27
N HIS A 134 -0.84 -16.28 28.01
CA HIS A 134 -0.42 -17.55 27.39
C HIS A 134 0.92 -17.46 26.64
N THR A 135 1.33 -16.25 26.28
CA THR A 135 2.59 -15.97 25.59
C THR A 135 3.22 -14.76 26.25
N ALA A 136 4.56 -14.69 26.35
CA ALA A 136 5.23 -13.49 26.86
C ALA A 136 4.88 -12.32 25.93
N PRO A 137 3.96 -11.42 26.31
CA PRO A 137 3.41 -10.45 25.39
C PRO A 137 4.46 -9.35 25.16
N PRO A 138 4.43 -8.69 24.00
CA PRO A 138 5.15 -7.44 23.80
C PRO A 138 4.67 -6.36 24.77
N ARG A 139 5.46 -5.29 24.94
CA ARG A 139 5.07 -4.13 25.77
C ARG A 139 3.80 -3.49 25.20
N ALA A 140 3.02 -2.82 26.07
CA ALA A 140 1.87 -1.97 25.71
C ALA A 140 0.75 -2.68 24.91
N LEU A 141 -0.03 -3.56 25.57
CA LEU A 141 -1.17 -4.26 24.95
C LEU A 141 -2.23 -3.31 24.39
N GLU A 142 -2.35 -2.11 24.95
CA GLU A 142 -3.20 -1.02 24.50
C GLU A 142 -2.83 -0.48 23.11
N GLN A 143 -1.67 -0.86 22.58
CA GLN A 143 -1.19 -0.55 21.23
C GLN A 143 -1.51 -1.66 20.22
N TYR A 144 -2.31 -2.67 20.57
CA TYR A 144 -2.75 -3.68 19.62
C TYR A 144 -4.22 -3.49 19.25
N ARG A 145 -4.54 -3.67 17.97
CA ARG A 145 -5.90 -3.54 17.41
C ARG A 145 -6.23 -4.77 16.58
N LEU A 146 -7.52 -5.06 16.45
CA LEU A 146 -8.01 -6.05 15.49
C LEU A 146 -8.31 -5.33 14.18
N VAL A 147 -7.69 -5.79 13.11
CA VAL A 147 -7.79 -5.19 11.79
C VAL A 147 -8.42 -6.21 10.84
N ALA A 148 -9.36 -5.76 10.02
CA ALA A 148 -9.80 -6.53 8.86
C ALA A 148 -8.62 -6.70 7.89
N ALA A 149 -8.39 -7.92 7.39
CA ALA A 149 -7.33 -8.14 6.40
C ALA A 149 -7.56 -7.35 5.10
N GLN A 150 -8.82 -7.01 4.80
CA GLN A 150 -9.17 -6.01 3.80
C GLN A 150 -10.22 -5.03 4.36
N PRO A 151 -9.81 -3.84 4.86
CA PRO A 151 -10.72 -2.87 5.48
C PRO A 151 -11.89 -2.46 4.59
N ALA A 152 -11.64 -2.30 3.28
CA ALA A 152 -12.64 -1.90 2.30
C ALA A 152 -13.88 -2.81 2.31
N ALA A 153 -13.71 -4.10 2.61
CA ALA A 153 -14.79 -5.07 2.67
C ALA A 153 -15.75 -4.86 3.85
N LEU A 154 -15.27 -4.26 4.94
CA LEU A 154 -16.02 -4.12 6.19
C LEU A 154 -16.38 -2.67 6.53
N LEU A 155 -15.96 -1.69 5.74
CA LEU A 155 -16.24 -0.25 5.95
C LEU A 155 -17.72 0.06 6.22
N ARG A 156 -18.64 -0.69 5.61
CA ARG A 156 -20.09 -0.49 5.74
C ARG A 156 -20.79 -1.50 6.65
N SER A 157 -20.02 -2.33 7.36
CA SER A 157 -20.54 -3.35 8.26
C SER A 157 -20.47 -2.89 9.71
N GLN A 158 -21.32 -3.43 10.58
CA GLN A 158 -21.13 -3.35 12.03
C GLN A 158 -21.14 -4.75 12.63
N ILE A 159 -19.96 -5.24 13.00
CA ILE A 159 -19.79 -6.56 13.60
C ILE A 159 -19.97 -6.46 15.11
N ASP A 160 -21.00 -7.14 15.62
CA ASP A 160 -21.43 -7.04 17.02
C ASP A 160 -21.21 -8.29 17.88
N GLY A 161 -20.84 -9.41 17.24
CA GLY A 161 -20.76 -10.71 17.88
C GLY A 161 -19.49 -10.90 18.73
N PRO A 162 -19.59 -11.46 19.95
CA PRO A 162 -18.42 -11.87 20.74
C PRO A 162 -17.66 -13.04 20.11
N SER A 163 -18.19 -13.63 19.04
CA SER A 163 -17.59 -14.74 18.28
C SER A 163 -16.25 -14.41 17.62
N LEU A 164 -15.84 -13.15 17.61
CA LEU A 164 -14.49 -12.71 17.18
C LEU A 164 -13.41 -12.96 18.24
N GLY A 165 -13.78 -13.20 19.51
CA GLY A 165 -12.81 -13.32 20.60
C GLY A 165 -11.78 -14.42 20.37
N ALA A 166 -12.21 -15.60 19.92
CA ALA A 166 -11.30 -16.71 19.61
C ALA A 166 -10.33 -16.35 18.47
N ALA A 167 -10.81 -15.65 17.44
CA ALA A 167 -9.97 -15.24 16.32
C ALA A 167 -8.96 -14.17 16.69
N ALA A 168 -9.36 -13.18 17.49
CA ALA A 168 -8.45 -12.17 18.01
C ALA A 168 -7.35 -12.80 18.88
N LEU A 169 -7.72 -13.71 19.78
CA LEU A 169 -6.76 -14.42 20.62
C LEU A 169 -5.77 -15.24 19.79
N VAL A 170 -6.29 -16.05 18.86
CA VAL A 170 -5.47 -16.90 18.00
C VAL A 170 -4.54 -16.06 17.13
N SER A 171 -5.02 -14.94 16.59
CA SER A 171 -4.20 -14.03 15.80
C SER A 171 -3.08 -13.39 16.62
N ALA A 172 -3.39 -12.90 17.84
CA ALA A 172 -2.40 -12.34 18.74
C ALA A 172 -1.32 -13.35 19.13
N ILE A 173 -1.72 -14.57 19.54
CA ILE A 173 -0.78 -15.64 19.88
C ILE A 173 0.04 -16.04 18.66
N SER A 174 -0.58 -16.13 17.48
CA SER A 174 0.12 -16.42 16.23
C SER A 174 1.20 -15.38 15.95
N LEU A 175 0.86 -14.10 16.10
CA LEU A 175 1.77 -12.98 15.94
C LEU A 175 2.94 -13.05 16.93
N TRP A 176 2.65 -13.17 18.24
CA TRP A 176 3.66 -13.09 19.29
C TRP A 176 4.52 -14.36 19.43
N SER A 177 3.97 -15.52 19.09
CA SER A 177 4.70 -16.80 19.10
C SER A 177 5.36 -17.15 17.76
N GLU A 178 5.11 -16.36 16.72
CA GLU A 178 5.57 -16.58 15.34
C GLU A 178 5.13 -17.92 14.74
N ARG A 179 4.00 -18.45 15.24
CA ARG A 179 3.41 -19.69 14.77
C ARG A 179 2.25 -19.36 13.85
N PRO A 180 2.33 -19.65 12.54
CA PRO A 180 1.28 -19.29 11.60
C PRO A 180 -0.01 -20.06 11.90
N ILE A 181 -1.14 -19.47 11.52
CA ILE A 181 -2.43 -20.15 11.50
C ILE A 181 -2.35 -21.31 10.51
N ARG A 182 -2.90 -22.47 10.87
CA ARG A 182 -3.05 -23.59 9.93
C ARG A 182 -3.86 -23.13 8.72
N ALA A 183 -3.38 -23.51 7.54
CA ALA A 183 -4.07 -23.21 6.29
C ALA A 183 -5.52 -23.74 6.32
N ARG A 184 -6.41 -23.06 5.58
CA ARG A 184 -7.80 -23.49 5.35
C ARG A 184 -8.59 -23.80 6.64
N THR A 185 -8.23 -23.10 7.73
CA THR A 185 -8.89 -23.18 9.04
C THR A 185 -9.72 -21.93 9.28
N VAL A 186 -11.00 -22.14 9.57
CA VAL A 186 -11.95 -21.09 10.01
C VAL A 186 -12.15 -21.22 11.52
N VAL A 187 -12.22 -20.08 12.23
CA VAL A 187 -12.30 -20.06 13.70
C VAL A 187 -13.48 -19.21 14.15
N THR A 188 -14.27 -19.71 15.09
CA THR A 188 -15.33 -18.94 15.76
C THR A 188 -15.40 -19.33 17.24
N GLY A 189 -15.72 -18.37 18.09
CA GLY A 189 -15.89 -18.61 19.52
C GLY A 189 -15.75 -17.32 20.33
N ALA A 190 -16.49 -17.24 21.44
CA ALA A 190 -16.27 -16.19 22.42
C ALA A 190 -15.19 -16.64 23.42
N VAL A 191 -14.40 -15.70 23.93
CA VAL A 191 -13.34 -15.99 24.91
C VAL A 191 -13.68 -15.28 26.22
N ARG A 192 -13.55 -16.01 27.33
CA ARG A 192 -13.63 -15.44 28.69
C ARG A 192 -12.72 -16.23 29.63
N GLY A 193 -11.75 -15.56 30.24
CA GLY A 193 -10.72 -16.25 31.01
C GLY A 193 -9.99 -17.26 30.13
N ASP A 194 -9.96 -18.53 30.55
CA ASP A 194 -9.34 -19.62 29.79
C ASP A 194 -10.35 -20.51 29.03
N ALA A 195 -11.62 -20.09 28.99
CA ALA A 195 -12.70 -20.83 28.35
C ALA A 195 -13.05 -20.31 26.96
N VAL A 196 -13.36 -21.23 26.05
CA VAL A 196 -13.99 -20.94 24.75
C VAL A 196 -15.49 -21.21 24.85
N LEU A 197 -16.28 -20.16 24.65
CA LEU A 197 -17.71 -20.13 24.91
C LEU A 197 -18.56 -20.23 23.64
N PRO A 198 -19.77 -20.82 23.73
CA PRO A 198 -20.70 -21.01 22.61
C PRO A 198 -21.02 -19.72 21.86
N VAL A 199 -21.35 -19.88 20.58
CA VAL A 199 -21.77 -18.81 19.68
C VAL A 199 -22.99 -19.25 18.88
N GLY A 200 -23.86 -18.29 18.52
CA GLY A 200 -25.05 -18.58 17.71
C GLY A 200 -24.77 -18.77 16.21
N GLU A 201 -25.84 -19.11 15.49
CA GLU A 201 -25.94 -19.17 14.02
C GLU A 201 -25.00 -20.20 13.37
N MET A 202 -24.94 -21.39 13.96
CA MET A 202 -23.97 -22.41 13.56
C MET A 202 -24.19 -22.93 12.14
N GLU A 203 -25.45 -23.09 11.71
CA GLU A 203 -25.79 -23.49 10.34
C GLU A 203 -25.16 -22.54 9.30
N ALA A 204 -25.43 -21.24 9.42
CA ALA A 204 -24.90 -20.22 8.51
C ALA A 204 -23.37 -20.16 8.55
N LYS A 205 -22.74 -20.26 9.73
CA LYS A 205 -21.27 -20.22 9.88
C LYS A 205 -20.58 -21.43 9.28
N VAL A 206 -21.16 -22.61 9.43
CA VAL A 206 -20.63 -23.85 8.87
C VAL A 206 -20.80 -23.86 7.35
N ASP A 207 -21.93 -23.38 6.84
CA ASP A 207 -22.15 -23.18 5.42
C ASP A 207 -21.12 -22.21 4.82
N ALA A 208 -20.88 -21.09 5.49
CA ALA A 208 -19.86 -20.12 5.10
C ALA A 208 -18.47 -20.74 5.02
N ALA A 209 -18.08 -21.52 6.04
CA ALA A 209 -16.78 -22.19 6.07
C ALA A 209 -16.62 -23.19 4.92
N ALA A 210 -17.67 -23.97 4.63
CA ALA A 210 -17.66 -24.89 3.49
C ALA A 210 -17.57 -24.15 2.14
N GLN A 211 -18.33 -23.09 1.96
CA GLN A 211 -18.30 -22.27 0.73
C GLN A 211 -16.96 -21.55 0.53
N HIS A 212 -16.31 -21.14 1.61
CA HIS A 212 -14.96 -20.58 1.58
C HIS A 212 -13.88 -21.63 1.24
N GLY A 213 -14.25 -22.91 1.14
CA GLY A 213 -13.31 -24.00 0.93
C GLY A 213 -12.41 -24.20 2.14
N ALA A 214 -12.93 -24.10 3.36
CA ALA A 214 -12.18 -24.49 4.54
C ALA A 214 -12.10 -26.02 4.64
N ASP A 215 -10.95 -26.56 5.04
CA ASP A 215 -10.84 -27.99 5.37
C ASP A 215 -11.43 -28.26 6.74
N ARG A 216 -11.36 -27.26 7.63
CA ARG A 216 -11.85 -27.36 9.00
C ARG A 216 -12.39 -26.05 9.55
N ILE A 217 -13.38 -26.18 10.43
CA ILE A 217 -13.90 -25.12 11.29
C ILE A 217 -13.66 -25.49 12.76
N VAL A 218 -13.04 -24.58 13.50
CA VAL A 218 -12.85 -24.67 14.95
C VAL A 218 -13.97 -23.90 15.64
N VAL A 219 -14.72 -24.61 16.48
CA VAL A 219 -15.93 -24.12 17.16
C VAL A 219 -15.84 -24.40 18.66
N PRO A 220 -16.62 -23.71 19.51
CA PRO A 220 -16.73 -24.06 20.91
C PRO A 220 -17.18 -25.51 21.10
N ALA A 221 -16.65 -26.20 22.11
CA ALA A 221 -16.95 -27.62 22.35
C ALA A 221 -18.46 -27.91 22.52
N SER A 222 -19.20 -26.97 23.12
CA SER A 222 -20.65 -27.04 23.27
C SER A 222 -21.40 -27.01 21.94
N ASP A 223 -20.86 -26.34 20.92
CA ASP A 223 -21.51 -26.16 19.62
C ASP A 223 -21.12 -27.26 18.62
N ALA A 224 -20.10 -28.06 18.95
CA ALA A 224 -19.52 -29.03 18.02
C ALA A 224 -20.52 -30.08 17.53
N ALA A 225 -21.50 -30.48 18.37
CA ALA A 225 -22.53 -31.43 17.96
C ALA A 225 -23.47 -30.85 16.90
N GLU A 226 -23.89 -29.59 17.07
CA GLU A 226 -24.72 -28.88 16.09
C GLU A 226 -23.92 -28.61 14.82
N ALA A 227 -22.71 -28.09 14.96
CA ALA A 227 -21.82 -27.81 13.84
C ALA A 227 -21.56 -29.05 12.98
N ARG A 228 -21.36 -30.24 13.58
CA ARG A 228 -21.21 -31.50 12.83
C ARG A 228 -22.46 -31.87 12.05
N ARG A 229 -23.65 -31.68 12.63
CA ARG A 229 -24.92 -31.92 11.92
C ARG A 229 -25.05 -30.97 10.72
N CYS A 230 -24.78 -29.69 10.92
CA CYS A 230 -24.83 -28.69 9.86
C CYS A 230 -23.77 -28.97 8.77
N ALA A 231 -22.55 -29.36 9.15
CA ALA A 231 -21.45 -29.59 8.22
C ALA A 231 -21.79 -30.73 7.25
N ALA A 232 -22.46 -31.78 7.74
CA ALA A 232 -22.80 -32.95 6.94
C ALA A 232 -21.60 -33.49 6.14
N GLY A 233 -20.40 -33.45 6.74
CA GLY A 233 -19.15 -33.90 6.12
C GLY A 233 -18.48 -32.91 5.15
N ARG A 234 -19.08 -31.75 4.84
CA ARG A 234 -18.51 -30.76 3.92
C ARG A 234 -17.26 -30.04 4.45
N VAL A 235 -17.13 -29.98 5.78
CA VAL A 235 -16.00 -29.37 6.49
C VAL A 235 -15.76 -30.13 7.80
N ALA A 236 -14.51 -30.34 8.19
CA ALA A 236 -14.19 -31.01 9.44
C ALA A 236 -14.48 -30.07 10.63
N VAL A 237 -15.23 -30.55 11.62
CA VAL A 237 -15.61 -29.75 12.80
C VAL A 237 -14.76 -30.17 13.99
N VAL A 238 -14.04 -29.20 14.58
CA VAL A 238 -13.23 -29.40 15.77
C VAL A 238 -13.74 -28.54 16.91
N GLY A 239 -14.22 -29.21 17.96
CA GLY A 239 -14.73 -28.57 19.17
C GLY A 239 -13.62 -28.31 20.17
N VAL A 240 -13.49 -27.09 20.68
CA VAL A 240 -12.50 -26.70 21.68
C VAL A 240 -13.18 -26.02 22.88
N GLY A 241 -12.77 -26.40 24.10
CA GLY A 241 -13.32 -25.84 25.35
C GLY A 241 -12.37 -24.89 26.07
N THR A 242 -11.06 -25.00 25.82
CA THR A 242 -10.01 -24.22 26.49
C THR A 242 -9.15 -23.48 25.48
N LEU A 243 -8.40 -22.48 25.97
CA LEU A 243 -7.43 -21.75 25.16
C LEU A 243 -6.30 -22.64 24.66
N GLU A 244 -5.78 -23.56 25.48
CA GLU A 244 -4.71 -24.47 25.02
C GLU A 244 -5.18 -25.34 23.86
N ALA A 245 -6.40 -25.89 23.94
CA ALA A 245 -6.98 -26.67 22.85
C ALA A 245 -7.17 -25.80 21.60
N LEU A 246 -7.68 -24.58 21.76
CA LEU A 246 -7.83 -23.63 20.64
C LEU A 246 -6.48 -23.33 19.96
N ILE A 247 -5.44 -23.04 20.74
CA ILE A 247 -4.08 -22.79 20.23
C ILE A 247 -3.50 -24.02 19.53
N ALA A 248 -3.62 -25.19 20.16
CA ALA A 248 -3.11 -26.45 19.63
C ALA A 248 -3.75 -26.81 18.29
N GLU A 249 -5.06 -26.54 18.13
CA GLU A 249 -5.83 -26.85 16.93
C GLU A 249 -5.75 -25.80 15.82
N THR A 250 -5.43 -24.55 16.16
CA THR A 250 -5.37 -23.45 15.16
C THR A 250 -3.96 -23.10 14.69
N LEU A 251 -2.93 -23.21 15.54
CA LEU A 251 -1.57 -22.79 15.20
C LEU A 251 -0.67 -23.94 14.76
N SER A 252 0.07 -23.74 13.67
CA SER A 252 1.11 -24.67 13.24
C SER A 252 2.17 -24.84 14.36
N PRO A 253 2.73 -26.06 14.53
CA PRO A 253 3.84 -26.27 15.47
C PRO A 253 5.15 -25.67 14.97
N ALA A 254 5.32 -25.53 13.65
CA ALA A 254 6.50 -24.92 13.06
C ALA A 254 6.40 -23.39 13.12
N LYS A 255 7.45 -22.73 13.62
CA LYS A 255 7.58 -21.27 13.49
C LYS A 255 7.80 -20.92 12.02
N ALA A 256 6.99 -20.03 11.47
CA ALA A 256 7.20 -19.50 10.13
C ALA A 256 7.80 -18.10 10.25
N ARG A 257 9.12 -18.02 10.39
CA ARG A 257 9.82 -16.73 10.29
C ARG A 257 10.19 -16.50 8.83
N ALA A 258 9.50 -15.56 8.18
CA ALA A 258 10.21 -14.79 7.16
C ALA A 258 11.34 -14.07 7.90
N HIS A 259 12.59 -14.23 7.46
CA HIS A 259 13.69 -13.48 8.04
C HIS A 259 13.34 -11.98 7.92
N PRO A 260 13.28 -11.20 9.00
CA PRO A 260 12.72 -9.85 8.96
C PRO A 260 13.45 -8.96 7.94
N ASP A 261 14.76 -9.16 7.76
CA ASP A 261 15.55 -8.53 6.71
C ASP A 261 15.10 -8.94 5.29
N ARG A 262 14.81 -10.22 5.05
CA ARG A 262 14.30 -10.67 3.74
C ARG A 262 12.92 -10.10 3.44
N ALA A 263 12.05 -10.02 4.44
CA ALA A 263 10.72 -9.43 4.31
C ALA A 263 10.84 -7.92 4.01
N MET A 264 11.78 -7.23 4.67
CA MET A 264 12.07 -5.84 4.38
C MET A 264 12.67 -5.65 2.98
N ASP A 265 13.57 -6.53 2.53
CA ASP A 265 14.13 -6.50 1.18
C ASP A 265 13.06 -6.68 0.10
N GLU A 266 12.09 -7.56 0.34
CA GLU A 266 10.93 -7.71 -0.52
C GLU A 266 10.08 -6.43 -0.55
N ALA A 267 9.80 -5.84 0.61
CA ALA A 267 9.07 -4.58 0.69
C ALA A 267 9.83 -3.44 -0.03
N ARG A 268 11.16 -3.38 0.08
CA ARG A 268 12.00 -2.42 -0.68
C ARG A 268 11.85 -2.62 -2.20
N ARG A 269 11.85 -3.87 -2.68
CA ARG A 269 11.62 -4.17 -4.10
C ARG A 269 10.23 -3.72 -4.55
N VAL A 270 9.18 -4.08 -3.80
CA VAL A 270 7.80 -3.68 -4.12
C VAL A 270 7.67 -2.15 -4.11
N PHE A 271 8.21 -1.47 -3.11
CA PHE A 271 8.22 -0.02 -3.00
C PHE A 271 8.81 0.68 -4.24
N SER A 272 9.89 0.13 -4.79
CA SER A 272 10.54 0.68 -6.00
C SER A 272 9.64 0.66 -7.24
N THR A 273 8.55 -0.12 -7.22
CA THR A 273 7.59 -0.23 -8.32
C THR A 273 6.37 0.68 -8.16
N GLY A 274 6.26 1.48 -7.09
CA GLY A 274 5.07 2.28 -6.77
C GLY A 274 4.60 3.20 -7.90
N TRP A 275 5.53 3.78 -8.66
CA TRP A 275 5.20 4.65 -9.80
C TRP A 275 4.86 3.89 -11.09
N ARG A 276 5.19 2.59 -11.20
CA ARG A 276 4.88 1.78 -12.39
C ARG A 276 3.41 1.40 -12.37
N GLY A 277 2.59 2.03 -13.22
CA GLY A 277 1.14 1.82 -13.21
C GLY A 277 0.48 2.21 -11.88
N TYR A 278 1.09 3.14 -11.12
CA TYR A 278 0.56 3.68 -9.86
C TYR A 278 0.21 2.62 -8.79
N ARG A 279 1.13 1.67 -8.56
CA ARG A 279 1.03 0.55 -7.60
C ARG A 279 1.08 0.94 -6.11
N TRP A 280 0.92 2.22 -5.78
CA TRP A 280 0.92 2.71 -4.39
C TRP A 280 -0.07 2.00 -3.45
N PRO A 281 -1.28 1.57 -3.89
CA PRO A 281 -2.16 0.76 -3.04
C PRO A 281 -1.53 -0.57 -2.61
N THR A 282 -0.90 -1.30 -3.56
CA THR A 282 -0.20 -2.56 -3.28
C THR A 282 1.01 -2.34 -2.38
N VAL A 283 1.74 -1.24 -2.59
CA VAL A 283 2.88 -0.86 -1.74
C VAL A 283 2.42 -0.59 -0.31
N ARG A 284 1.37 0.22 -0.12
CA ARG A 284 0.78 0.50 1.20
C ARG A 284 0.39 -0.80 1.90
N GLU A 285 -0.33 -1.68 1.21
CA GLU A 285 -0.77 -2.95 1.78
C GLU A 285 0.39 -3.86 2.18
N THR A 286 1.44 -3.93 1.36
CA THR A 286 2.64 -4.72 1.66
C THR A 286 3.35 -4.19 2.91
N LEU A 287 3.45 -2.87 3.06
CA LEU A 287 4.13 -2.25 4.19
C LEU A 287 3.31 -2.29 5.48
N SER A 288 1.99 -2.12 5.42
CA SER A 288 1.09 -2.30 6.56
C SER A 288 1.22 -3.72 7.13
N ARG A 289 1.24 -4.72 6.26
CA ARG A 289 1.45 -6.13 6.64
C ARG A 289 2.82 -6.36 7.25
N LEU A 290 3.87 -5.79 6.64
CA LEU A 290 5.22 -5.90 7.18
C LEU A 290 5.30 -5.31 8.60
N GLY A 291 4.75 -4.12 8.81
CA GLY A 291 4.74 -3.45 10.13
C GLY A 291 4.14 -4.32 11.22
N GLY A 292 3.07 -5.06 10.90
CA GLY A 292 2.46 -6.02 11.82
C GLY A 292 3.29 -7.29 12.09
N THR A 293 4.39 -7.54 11.38
CA THR A 293 5.21 -8.76 11.52
C THR A 293 6.64 -8.51 11.99
N LEU A 294 7.09 -7.25 12.05
CA LEU A 294 8.45 -6.92 12.46
C LEU A 294 8.62 -7.10 13.98
N PRO A 295 9.69 -7.79 14.44
CA PRO A 295 9.94 -7.96 15.86
C PRO A 295 10.12 -6.62 16.58
N GLU A 296 9.61 -6.51 17.82
CA GLU A 296 9.66 -5.27 18.61
C GLU A 296 11.09 -4.72 18.75
N GLY A 297 12.08 -5.60 18.91
CA GLY A 297 13.50 -5.25 19.04
C GLY A 297 14.22 -4.87 17.74
N ARG A 298 13.58 -5.00 16.56
CA ARG A 298 14.14 -4.56 15.26
C ARG A 298 13.71 -3.12 14.96
N LEU A 299 14.12 -2.21 15.85
CA LEU A 299 13.78 -0.78 15.76
C LEU A 299 14.25 -0.17 14.42
N ASP A 300 15.39 -0.62 13.91
CA ASP A 300 15.93 -0.27 12.60
C ASP A 300 14.93 -0.52 11.46
N LEU A 301 14.38 -1.74 11.39
CA LEU A 301 13.43 -2.12 10.34
C LEU A 301 12.08 -1.46 10.54
N ARG A 302 11.65 -1.25 11.78
CA ARG A 302 10.38 -0.61 12.10
C ARG A 302 10.36 0.86 11.65
N VAL A 303 11.40 1.61 11.98
CA VAL A 303 11.57 3.01 11.51
C VAL A 303 11.56 3.06 9.99
N GLU A 304 12.30 2.16 9.34
CA GLU A 304 12.38 2.15 7.89
C GLU A 304 11.04 1.76 7.22
N ALA A 305 10.31 0.80 7.79
CA ALA A 305 8.99 0.38 7.32
C ALA A 305 7.97 1.52 7.48
N LEU A 306 7.93 2.18 8.63
CA LEU A 306 7.05 3.32 8.89
C LEU A 306 7.31 4.48 7.93
N ALA A 307 8.58 4.84 7.71
CA ALA A 307 8.93 5.89 6.76
C ALA A 307 8.49 5.54 5.32
N ARG A 308 8.54 4.27 4.92
CA ARG A 308 8.01 3.83 3.62
C ARG A 308 6.49 3.83 3.57
N SER A 309 5.83 3.41 4.65
CA SER A 309 4.37 3.48 4.76
C SER A 309 3.90 4.92 4.63
N ALA A 310 4.59 5.85 5.29
CA ALA A 310 4.33 7.28 5.18
C ALA A 310 4.41 7.77 3.73
N ALA A 311 5.47 7.41 3.02
CA ALA A 311 5.60 7.74 1.60
C ALA A 311 4.44 7.18 0.77
N ALA A 312 4.00 5.95 1.01
CA ALA A 312 2.88 5.34 0.31
C ALA A 312 1.54 6.08 0.60
N HIS A 313 1.27 6.45 1.85
CA HIS A 313 0.10 7.25 2.22
C HIS A 313 0.12 8.64 1.57
N ARG A 314 1.27 9.31 1.59
CA ARG A 314 1.46 10.58 0.90
C ARG A 314 1.14 10.47 -0.59
N HIS A 315 1.65 9.44 -1.26
CA HIS A 315 1.35 9.16 -2.67
C HIS A 315 -0.11 8.71 -2.90
N LEU A 316 -0.87 8.38 -1.86
CA LEU A 316 -2.31 8.09 -1.96
C LEU A 316 -3.18 9.30 -1.54
N GLY A 317 -2.60 10.50 -1.47
CA GLY A 317 -3.33 11.72 -1.13
C GLY A 317 -3.66 11.84 0.35
N ASP A 318 -2.96 11.11 1.21
CA ASP A 318 -3.15 11.13 2.66
C ASP A 318 -1.88 11.61 3.39
N PRO A 319 -1.49 12.89 3.20
CA PRO A 319 -0.30 13.45 3.82
C PRO A 319 -0.44 13.61 5.35
N ALA A 320 -1.68 13.67 5.87
CA ALA A 320 -1.91 13.70 7.31
C ALA A 320 -1.48 12.38 7.97
N ARG A 321 -1.98 11.25 7.45
CA ARG A 321 -1.53 9.93 7.90
C ARG A 321 -0.05 9.68 7.64
N SER A 322 0.50 10.28 6.58
CA SER A 322 1.94 10.25 6.37
C SER A 322 2.70 10.91 7.53
N LEU A 323 2.28 12.09 8.02
CA LEU A 323 2.94 12.75 9.15
C LEU A 323 2.84 11.92 10.43
N ASP A 324 1.67 11.34 10.68
CA ASP A 324 1.41 10.46 11.82
C ASP A 324 2.43 9.30 11.89
N LEU A 325 2.63 8.60 10.77
CA LEU A 325 3.58 7.49 10.66
C LEU A 325 5.04 7.95 10.79
N LEU A 326 5.37 9.14 10.31
CA LEU A 326 6.72 9.72 10.44
C LEU A 326 7.00 10.14 11.88
N HIS A 327 6.01 10.71 12.56
CA HIS A 327 6.11 11.04 13.97
C HIS A 327 6.32 9.79 14.84
N GLU A 328 5.58 8.71 14.55
CA GLU A 328 5.80 7.41 15.20
C GLU A 328 7.22 6.89 14.99
N ALA A 329 7.71 6.92 13.74
CA ALA A 329 9.06 6.50 13.40
C ALA A 329 10.12 7.37 14.12
N GLU A 330 9.88 8.67 14.26
CA GLU A 330 10.73 9.60 14.98
C GLU A 330 10.76 9.31 16.49
N LEU A 331 9.60 9.07 17.11
CA LEU A 331 9.53 8.66 18.53
C LEU A 331 10.34 7.39 18.79
N ILE A 332 10.27 6.41 17.89
CA ILE A 332 11.07 5.19 17.98
C ILE A 332 12.55 5.52 17.80
N ALA A 333 12.92 6.25 16.75
CA ALA A 333 14.31 6.54 16.40
C ALA A 333 15.04 7.39 17.45
N LEU A 334 14.32 8.34 18.06
CA LEU A 334 14.85 9.27 19.05
C LEU A 334 14.67 8.79 20.50
N SER A 335 14.14 7.59 20.71
CA SER A 335 14.15 6.93 22.03
C SER A 335 15.58 6.57 22.47
N GLU A 336 15.76 6.22 23.74
CA GLU A 336 17.08 5.84 24.26
C GLU A 336 17.62 4.56 23.61
N GLU A 337 16.76 3.55 23.41
CA GLU A 337 17.11 2.36 22.65
C GLU A 337 17.27 2.66 21.15
N GLY A 338 16.40 3.49 20.58
CA GLY A 338 16.43 3.88 19.17
C GLY A 338 17.75 4.51 18.75
N ARG A 339 18.28 5.45 19.54
CA ARG A 339 19.59 6.08 19.29
C ARG A 339 20.76 5.10 19.22
N ARG A 340 20.62 3.91 19.80
CA ARG A 340 21.64 2.84 19.76
C ARG A 340 21.36 1.82 18.65
N ALA A 341 20.10 1.62 18.31
CA ALA A 341 19.65 0.52 17.46
C ALA A 341 19.34 0.93 16.01
N VAL A 342 18.98 2.18 15.75
CA VAL A 342 18.58 2.67 14.42
C VAL A 342 19.80 3.24 13.69
N PRO A 343 20.23 2.64 12.56
CA PRO A 343 21.36 3.16 11.81
C PRO A 343 21.05 4.49 11.10
N ASP A 344 22.11 5.22 10.76
CA ASP A 344 22.01 6.53 10.09
C ASP A 344 21.32 6.49 8.72
N GLY A 345 21.34 5.34 8.03
CA GLY A 345 20.66 5.16 6.74
C GLY A 345 19.13 5.26 6.86
N PRO A 346 18.48 4.36 7.63
CA PRO A 346 17.06 4.50 7.97
C PRO A 346 16.69 5.86 8.57
N LEU A 347 17.55 6.42 9.44
CA LEU A 347 17.30 7.74 10.03
C LEU A 347 17.32 8.86 8.99
N THR A 348 18.27 8.84 8.06
CA THR A 348 18.30 9.77 6.92
C THR A 348 17.02 9.64 6.10
N TYR A 349 16.60 8.42 5.79
CA TYR A 349 15.41 8.16 4.99
C TYR A 349 14.13 8.66 5.68
N LEU A 350 14.02 8.50 7.01
CA LEU A 350 12.93 9.07 7.81
C LEU A 350 12.81 10.58 7.56
N PHE A 351 13.88 11.34 7.78
CA PHE A 351 13.84 12.80 7.61
C PHE A 351 13.65 13.24 6.16
N GLN A 352 14.10 12.46 5.17
CA GLN A 352 13.76 12.69 3.76
C GLN A 352 12.25 12.61 3.52
N GLN A 353 11.59 11.58 4.07
CA GLN A 353 10.14 11.45 3.92
C GLN A 353 9.39 12.54 4.69
N THR A 354 9.86 12.91 5.88
CA THR A 354 9.35 14.08 6.62
C THR A 354 9.40 15.35 5.78
N ALA A 355 10.56 15.65 5.19
CA ALA A 355 10.70 16.82 4.32
C ALA A 355 9.72 16.80 3.13
N MET A 356 9.58 15.66 2.46
CA MET A 356 8.67 15.54 1.31
C MET A 356 7.19 15.65 1.70
N THR A 357 6.80 15.15 2.87
CA THR A 357 5.44 15.29 3.39
C THR A 357 5.12 16.72 3.79
N HIS A 358 6.03 17.40 4.50
CA HIS A 358 5.85 18.83 4.80
C HIS A 358 5.81 19.68 3.52
N ARG A 359 6.66 19.38 2.52
CA ARG A 359 6.63 20.05 1.21
C ARG A 359 5.26 19.93 0.53
N GLN A 360 4.68 18.73 0.52
CA GLN A 360 3.36 18.50 -0.08
C GLN A 360 2.22 19.19 0.68
N LEU A 361 2.38 19.41 1.98
CA LEU A 361 1.47 20.19 2.82
C LEU A 361 1.75 21.70 2.78
N CYS A 362 2.65 22.16 1.91
CA CYS A 362 3.10 23.55 1.81
C CYS A 362 3.69 24.11 3.12
N ARG A 363 4.21 23.25 4.01
CA ARG A 363 4.90 23.63 5.26
C ARG A 363 6.40 23.75 5.00
N PHE A 364 6.80 24.76 4.25
CA PHE A 364 8.14 24.82 3.65
C PHE A 364 9.28 25.01 4.66
N GLU A 365 9.03 25.63 5.81
CA GLU A 365 10.04 25.78 6.88
C GLU A 365 10.34 24.45 7.58
N ASP A 366 9.29 23.70 7.93
CA ASP A 366 9.42 22.35 8.48
C ASP A 366 10.10 21.41 7.47
N ALA A 367 9.73 21.54 6.19
CA ALA A 367 10.34 20.77 5.11
C ALA A 367 11.85 21.04 4.99
N ALA A 368 12.26 22.31 5.09
CA ALA A 368 13.66 22.71 5.02
C ALA A 368 14.45 22.18 6.23
N THR A 369 13.87 22.28 7.42
CA THR A 369 14.46 21.74 8.66
C THR A 369 14.71 20.24 8.56
N ALA A 370 13.70 19.48 8.12
CA ALA A 370 13.82 18.04 7.94
C ALA A 370 14.81 17.67 6.82
N ALA A 371 14.83 18.40 5.71
CA ALA A 371 15.77 18.16 4.61
C ALA A 371 17.22 18.43 5.04
N ALA A 372 17.48 19.53 5.75
CA ALA A 372 18.79 19.84 6.31
C ALA A 372 19.25 18.76 7.27
N ARG A 373 18.35 18.26 8.13
CA ARG A 373 18.65 17.17 9.05
C ARG A 373 19.04 15.88 8.32
N ALA A 374 18.33 15.52 7.25
CA ALA A 374 18.67 14.36 6.43
C ALA A 374 20.07 14.49 5.78
N VAL A 375 20.42 15.67 5.27
CA VAL A 375 21.75 15.94 4.68
C VAL A 375 22.85 15.83 5.75
N GLU A 376 22.63 16.41 6.93
CA GLU A 376 23.57 16.37 8.05
C GLU A 376 23.89 14.93 8.49
N ILE A 377 22.86 14.09 8.68
CA ILE A 377 23.03 12.69 9.08
C ILE A 377 23.80 11.93 8.00
N ALA A 378 23.35 12.00 6.73
CA ALA A 378 24.01 11.28 5.65
C ALA A 378 25.47 11.71 5.46
N ARG A 379 25.75 13.00 5.61
CA ARG A 379 27.10 13.56 5.48
C ARG A 379 28.00 13.11 6.63
N SER A 380 27.55 13.24 7.86
CA SER A 380 28.32 12.85 9.06
C SER A 380 28.62 11.34 9.09
N ALA A 381 27.65 10.52 8.67
CA ALA A 381 27.78 9.07 8.56
C ALA A 381 28.47 8.59 7.27
N ARG A 382 28.84 9.51 6.36
CA ARG A 382 29.50 9.23 5.06
C ARG A 382 28.69 8.29 4.16
N LEU A 383 27.37 8.38 4.23
CA LEU A 383 26.42 7.57 3.47
C LEU A 383 26.20 8.19 2.08
N ARG A 384 27.08 7.87 1.14
CA ARG A 384 27.10 8.49 -0.20
C ARG A 384 25.78 8.36 -0.97
N GLY A 385 25.19 7.17 -0.98
CA GLY A 385 23.93 6.91 -1.71
C GLY A 385 22.75 7.67 -1.11
N GLU A 386 22.69 7.74 0.22
CA GLU A 386 21.70 8.47 0.98
C GLU A 386 21.90 9.98 0.86
N LEU A 387 23.15 10.46 0.82
CA LEU A 387 23.52 11.86 0.66
C LEU A 387 23.05 12.40 -0.70
N ILE A 388 23.23 11.66 -1.80
CA ILE A 388 22.72 12.03 -3.13
C ILE A 388 21.21 12.30 -3.06
N LYS A 389 20.46 11.40 -2.41
CA LYS A 389 19.00 11.52 -2.26
C LYS A 389 18.60 12.65 -1.30
N ALA A 390 19.37 12.87 -0.22
CA ALA A 390 19.11 13.91 0.77
C ALA A 390 19.33 15.31 0.16
N LEU A 391 20.39 15.48 -0.62
CA LEU A 391 20.66 16.71 -1.36
C LEU A 391 19.60 16.96 -2.44
N GLY A 392 19.15 15.91 -3.14
CA GLY A 392 18.02 16.01 -4.07
C GLY A 392 16.72 16.44 -3.36
N CYS A 393 16.46 15.90 -2.17
CA CYS A 393 15.34 16.31 -1.32
C CYS A 393 15.44 17.79 -0.92
N ALA A 394 16.63 18.23 -0.45
CA ALA A 394 16.89 19.62 -0.08
C ALA A 394 16.70 20.58 -1.27
N GLY A 395 17.21 20.23 -2.45
CA GLY A 395 17.01 21.04 -3.66
C GLY A 395 15.54 21.15 -4.06
N LEU A 396 14.76 20.07 -3.96
CA LEU A 396 13.31 20.11 -4.23
C LEU A 396 12.54 20.97 -3.23
N VAL A 397 12.98 21.00 -1.97
CA VAL A 397 12.40 21.89 -0.94
C VAL A 397 12.78 23.34 -1.22
N ALA A 398 14.04 23.64 -1.55
CA ALA A 398 14.49 24.97 -1.93
C ALA A 398 13.71 25.50 -3.16
N MET A 399 13.51 24.67 -4.19
CA MET A 399 12.65 25.00 -5.33
C MET A 399 11.22 25.36 -4.92
N ALA A 400 10.62 24.59 -4.01
CA ALA A 400 9.27 24.87 -3.51
C ALA A 400 9.18 26.18 -2.71
N ARG A 401 10.30 26.63 -2.14
CA ARG A 401 10.45 27.93 -1.45
C ARG A 401 10.76 29.09 -2.40
N GLY A 402 11.03 28.82 -3.68
CA GLY A 402 11.52 29.81 -4.63
C GLY A 402 13.00 30.18 -4.47
N GLU A 403 13.75 29.41 -3.68
CA GLU A 403 15.18 29.61 -3.41
C GLU A 403 16.03 28.91 -4.48
N THR A 404 16.05 29.49 -5.68
CA THR A 404 16.65 28.86 -6.87
C THR A 404 18.17 28.67 -6.76
N GLU A 405 18.89 29.60 -6.14
CA GLU A 405 20.33 29.48 -5.90
C GLU A 405 20.65 28.29 -4.98
N GLY A 406 19.98 28.20 -3.83
CA GLY A 406 20.14 27.07 -2.89
C GLY A 406 19.74 25.72 -3.51
N ALA A 407 18.74 25.72 -4.40
CA ALA A 407 18.38 24.53 -5.16
C ALA A 407 19.51 24.08 -6.11
N ILE A 408 20.09 25.01 -6.87
CA ILE A 408 21.20 24.74 -7.77
C ILE A 408 22.40 24.21 -6.98
N GLU A 409 22.75 24.82 -5.86
CA GLU A 409 23.84 24.37 -4.99
C GLU A 409 23.64 22.93 -4.51
N ALA A 410 22.46 22.62 -3.96
CA ALA A 410 22.15 21.28 -3.46
C ALA A 410 22.18 20.23 -4.58
N PHE A 411 21.60 20.52 -5.74
CA PHE A 411 21.61 19.58 -6.86
C PHE A 411 23.01 19.44 -7.51
N ALA A 412 23.81 20.50 -7.53
CA ALA A 412 25.19 20.46 -8.03
C ALA A 412 26.08 19.61 -7.13
N GLU A 413 25.97 19.76 -5.80
CA GLU A 413 26.66 18.89 -4.85
C GLU A 413 26.18 17.42 -5.00
N SER A 414 24.88 17.21 -5.16
CA SER A 414 24.32 15.87 -5.41
C SER A 414 24.92 15.23 -6.67
N LEU A 415 25.06 16.02 -7.74
CA LEU A 415 25.64 15.57 -9.00
C LEU A 415 27.12 15.22 -8.84
N GLU A 416 27.89 16.06 -8.16
CA GLU A 416 29.31 15.82 -7.91
C GLU A 416 29.53 14.50 -7.14
N VAL A 417 28.71 14.24 -6.10
CA VAL A 417 28.77 12.97 -5.37
C VAL A 417 28.38 11.81 -6.27
N ALA A 418 27.32 11.95 -7.08
CA ALA A 418 26.89 10.90 -8.01
C ALA A 418 27.95 10.56 -9.05
N GLU A 419 28.60 11.55 -9.66
CA GLU A 419 29.61 11.33 -10.70
C GLU A 419 30.89 10.66 -10.19
N ARG A 420 31.28 10.90 -8.94
CA ARG A 420 32.42 10.19 -8.35
C ARG A 420 32.16 8.70 -8.10
N HIS A 421 30.90 8.27 -8.06
CA HIS A 421 30.51 6.94 -7.62
C HIS A 421 29.86 6.09 -8.70
N ASP A 422 28.96 6.67 -9.48
CA ASP A 422 28.27 6.01 -10.59
C ASP A 422 27.96 7.05 -11.70
N PRO A 423 28.96 7.37 -12.54
CA PRO A 423 28.80 8.33 -13.65
C PRO A 423 27.64 8.00 -14.60
N SER A 424 27.24 6.73 -14.66
CA SER A 424 26.20 6.22 -15.56
C SER A 424 24.77 6.45 -15.07
N ARG A 425 24.59 6.84 -13.79
CA ARG A 425 23.29 6.99 -13.12
C ARG A 425 23.02 8.39 -12.55
N ASN A 426 23.41 9.43 -13.28
CA ASN A 426 23.20 10.83 -12.87
C ASN A 426 22.03 11.55 -13.59
N ALA A 427 21.35 10.89 -14.53
CA ALA A 427 20.32 11.50 -15.38
C ALA A 427 19.21 12.22 -14.58
N ARG A 428 18.74 11.64 -13.47
CA ARG A 428 17.73 12.26 -12.60
C ARG A 428 18.26 13.52 -11.89
N THR A 429 19.50 13.48 -11.40
CA THR A 429 20.10 14.66 -10.75
C THR A 429 20.33 15.79 -11.74
N ARG A 430 20.75 15.47 -12.97
CA ARG A 430 20.85 16.45 -14.05
C ARG A 430 19.49 17.03 -14.44
N ALA A 431 18.43 16.22 -14.50
CA ALA A 431 17.06 16.68 -14.70
C ALA A 431 16.63 17.74 -13.66
N TYR A 432 16.94 17.54 -12.38
CA TYR A 432 16.67 18.55 -11.35
C TYR A 432 17.48 19.84 -11.54
N LEU A 433 18.76 19.76 -11.95
CA LEU A 433 19.57 20.94 -12.27
C LEU A 433 19.04 21.72 -13.48
N ILE A 434 18.54 21.02 -14.50
CA ILE A 434 17.93 21.64 -15.68
C ILE A 434 16.76 22.52 -15.26
N GLU A 435 15.85 21.96 -14.46
CA GLU A 435 14.66 22.67 -13.95
C GLU A 435 15.04 23.81 -13.00
N ALA A 436 16.02 23.62 -12.12
CA ALA A 436 16.48 24.65 -11.19
C ALA A 436 17.14 25.84 -11.90
N HIS A 437 17.99 25.58 -12.90
CA HIS A 437 18.56 26.64 -13.72
C HIS A 437 17.50 27.41 -14.50
N ALA A 438 16.49 26.72 -15.05
CA ALA A 438 15.40 27.38 -15.75
C ALA A 438 14.56 28.25 -14.82
N ALA A 439 14.25 27.78 -13.60
CA ALA A 439 13.56 28.58 -12.59
C ALA A 439 14.36 29.81 -12.15
N ALA A 440 15.70 29.73 -12.17
CA ALA A 440 16.59 30.88 -11.96
C ALA A 440 16.70 31.83 -13.18
N GLY A 441 16.05 31.51 -14.30
CA GLY A 441 16.23 32.22 -15.57
C GLY A 441 17.61 32.01 -16.23
N HIS A 442 18.40 31.07 -15.75
CA HIS A 442 19.75 30.78 -16.24
C HIS A 442 19.73 29.76 -17.38
N GLU A 443 19.28 30.19 -18.56
CA GLU A 443 19.20 29.36 -19.77
C GLU A 443 20.52 28.63 -20.13
N PRO A 444 21.71 29.27 -20.10
CA PRO A 444 22.96 28.58 -20.42
C PRO A 444 23.23 27.38 -19.50
N GLY A 445 22.98 27.51 -18.19
CA GLY A 445 23.12 26.41 -17.24
C GLY A 445 22.18 25.26 -17.54
N ALA A 446 20.91 25.54 -17.84
CA ALA A 446 19.92 24.52 -18.19
C ALA A 446 20.33 23.76 -19.46
N ARG A 447 20.80 24.47 -20.51
CA ARG A 447 21.26 23.85 -21.76
C ARG A 447 22.50 22.97 -21.57
N ILE A 448 23.48 23.42 -20.77
CA ILE A 448 24.68 22.63 -20.45
C ILE A 448 24.29 21.30 -19.81
N GLN A 449 23.39 21.34 -18.82
CA GLN A 449 22.97 20.14 -18.10
C GLN A 449 22.12 19.21 -18.97
N ALA A 450 21.23 19.75 -19.80
CA ALA A 450 20.43 18.98 -20.76
C ALA A 450 21.31 18.27 -21.79
N LYS A 451 22.28 18.99 -22.37
CA LYS A 451 23.22 18.41 -23.34
C LYS A 451 24.03 17.28 -22.69
N ALA A 452 24.63 17.53 -21.53
CA ALA A 452 25.46 16.54 -20.84
C ALA A 452 24.65 15.28 -20.46
N ALA A 453 23.39 15.46 -20.03
CA ALA A 453 22.52 14.33 -19.72
C ALA A 453 22.18 13.50 -20.97
N LEU A 454 21.86 14.13 -22.10
CA LEU A 454 21.55 13.44 -23.35
C LEU A 454 22.78 12.76 -23.97
N ASP A 455 23.95 13.40 -23.95
CA ASP A 455 25.21 12.82 -24.44
C ASP A 455 25.55 11.53 -23.67
N ALA A 456 25.33 11.51 -22.35
CA ALA A 456 25.60 10.35 -21.51
C ALA A 456 24.70 9.13 -21.82
N LEU A 457 23.51 9.35 -22.39
CA LEU A 457 22.59 8.27 -22.76
C LEU A 457 23.03 7.52 -24.02
N VAL A 458 23.67 8.23 -24.98
CA VAL A 458 24.16 7.64 -26.24
C VAL A 458 25.26 6.61 -25.99
N VAL A 459 26.02 6.76 -24.91
CA VAL A 459 27.15 5.88 -24.54
C VAL A 459 26.68 4.60 -23.81
N GLY A 460 25.43 4.55 -23.34
CA GLY A 460 24.98 3.60 -22.31
C GLY A 460 24.26 2.31 -22.73
N GLY A 461 23.95 2.08 -24.01
CA GLY A 461 23.22 0.87 -24.46
C GLY A 461 21.76 0.73 -23.98
N ASP A 462 21.07 -0.28 -24.50
CA ASP A 462 19.62 -0.51 -24.77
C ASP A 462 18.55 -0.18 -23.68
N ASP A 463 18.91 0.24 -22.47
CA ASP A 463 17.98 0.73 -21.42
C ASP A 463 17.71 2.26 -21.53
N GLY A 464 17.78 2.80 -22.75
CA GLY A 464 17.83 4.25 -23.03
C GLY A 464 16.49 4.97 -22.95
N GLY A 465 15.38 4.30 -23.31
CA GLY A 465 14.08 4.94 -23.54
C GLY A 465 13.51 5.67 -22.31
N ALA A 466 13.41 5.00 -21.15
CA ALA A 466 12.86 5.61 -19.95
C ALA A 466 13.73 6.76 -19.40
N ARG A 467 15.06 6.62 -19.49
CA ARG A 467 16.01 7.65 -19.05
C ARG A 467 16.00 8.86 -19.98
N GLU A 468 15.98 8.62 -21.29
CA GLU A 468 15.82 9.68 -22.30
C GLU A 468 14.50 10.41 -22.09
N SER A 469 13.40 9.68 -21.94
CA SER A 469 12.09 10.27 -21.69
C SER A 469 12.10 11.20 -20.49
N TRP A 470 12.74 10.80 -19.38
CA TRP A 470 12.86 11.64 -18.18
C TRP A 470 13.64 12.93 -18.44
N VAL A 471 14.81 12.84 -19.06
CA VAL A 471 15.67 14.00 -19.36
C VAL A 471 14.99 14.96 -20.33
N ARG A 472 14.39 14.42 -21.41
CA ARG A 472 13.64 15.21 -22.42
C ARG A 472 12.46 15.93 -21.79
N THR A 473 11.74 15.26 -20.90
CA THR A 473 10.60 15.83 -20.17
C THR A 473 11.03 17.01 -19.30
N SER A 474 12.08 16.86 -18.48
CA SER A 474 12.61 17.95 -17.65
C SER A 474 13.18 19.10 -18.50
N TRP A 475 13.84 18.79 -19.62
CA TRP A 475 14.32 19.81 -20.55
C TRP A 475 13.18 20.61 -21.19
N ALA A 476 12.11 19.93 -21.61
CA ALA A 476 10.91 20.60 -22.13
C ALA A 476 10.24 21.48 -21.05
N GLY A 477 10.18 21.01 -19.80
CA GLY A 477 9.70 21.82 -18.68
C GLY A 477 10.52 23.08 -18.47
N ALA A 478 11.86 22.98 -18.52
CA ALA A 478 12.76 24.12 -18.48
C ALA A 478 12.51 25.10 -19.64
N LEU A 479 12.35 24.60 -20.87
CA LEU A 479 12.07 25.42 -22.05
C LEU A 479 10.73 26.16 -21.94
N VAL A 480 9.69 25.51 -21.41
CA VAL A 480 8.41 26.16 -21.11
C VAL A 480 8.59 27.31 -20.11
N THR A 481 9.32 27.08 -19.02
CA THR A 481 9.62 28.13 -18.02
C THR A 481 10.41 29.30 -18.62
N LEU A 482 11.31 29.03 -19.56
CA LEU A 482 12.13 30.02 -20.26
C LEU A 482 11.40 30.70 -21.44
N GLY A 483 10.12 30.38 -21.69
CA GLY A 483 9.34 30.96 -22.78
C GLY A 483 9.81 30.51 -24.17
N ARG A 484 10.15 29.22 -24.33
CA ARG A 484 10.58 28.58 -25.58
C ARG A 484 9.65 27.42 -25.97
N PRO A 485 8.36 27.68 -26.24
CA PRO A 485 7.36 26.63 -26.46
C PRO A 485 7.66 25.75 -27.68
N GLU A 486 8.17 26.33 -28.78
CA GLU A 486 8.51 25.56 -29.99
C GLU A 486 9.65 24.55 -29.74
N GLU A 487 10.70 24.97 -29.04
CA GLU A 487 11.78 24.07 -28.64
C GLU A 487 11.28 23.00 -27.66
N ALA A 488 10.34 23.34 -26.76
CA ALA A 488 9.78 22.40 -25.81
C ALA A 488 8.98 21.29 -26.52
N ILE A 489 8.17 21.65 -27.52
CA ILE A 489 7.44 20.70 -28.36
C ILE A 489 8.43 19.79 -29.08
N ALA A 490 9.47 20.36 -29.71
CA ALA A 490 10.50 19.57 -30.40
C ALA A 490 11.27 18.63 -29.46
N ALA A 491 11.52 19.04 -28.21
CA ALA A 491 12.16 18.20 -27.21
C ALA A 491 11.28 17.02 -26.77
N LEU A 492 9.95 17.17 -26.79
CA LEU A 492 9.00 16.12 -26.44
C LEU A 492 8.65 15.22 -27.64
N ASP A 493 8.90 15.67 -28.87
CA ASP A 493 8.55 14.93 -30.07
C ASP A 493 9.57 13.86 -30.45
N VAL A 494 9.80 12.91 -29.53
CA VAL A 494 10.72 11.78 -29.72
C VAL A 494 10.06 10.46 -29.33
N PRO A 495 10.44 9.31 -29.95
CA PRO A 495 9.80 8.03 -29.68
C PRO A 495 9.75 7.64 -28.19
N ALA A 496 10.83 7.91 -27.45
CA ALA A 496 10.93 7.62 -26.02
C ALA A 496 9.87 8.37 -25.17
N VAL A 497 9.58 9.63 -25.52
CA VAL A 497 8.58 10.44 -24.82
C VAL A 497 7.17 10.06 -25.27
N ARG A 498 6.95 9.82 -26.57
CA ARG A 498 5.65 9.35 -27.10
C ARG A 498 5.22 8.04 -26.44
N ALA A 499 6.14 7.08 -26.30
CA ALA A 499 5.87 5.84 -25.56
C ALA A 499 5.50 6.11 -24.09
N SER A 500 6.25 6.99 -23.40
CA SER A 500 5.95 7.31 -22.00
C SER A 500 4.61 8.04 -21.81
N LEU A 501 4.21 8.91 -22.75
CA LEU A 501 2.88 9.54 -22.78
C LEU A 501 1.74 8.51 -22.87
N GLU A 502 2.00 7.36 -23.50
CA GLU A 502 1.04 6.26 -23.71
C GLU A 502 1.13 5.13 -22.67
N GLU A 503 2.25 5.00 -21.96
CA GLU A 503 2.52 3.80 -21.15
C GLU A 503 2.92 4.06 -19.69
N GLU A 504 3.35 5.28 -19.31
CA GLU A 504 3.90 5.53 -17.97
C GLU A 504 3.26 6.72 -17.23
N PRO A 505 2.91 6.58 -15.93
CA PRO A 505 2.47 7.71 -15.10
C PRO A 505 3.54 8.79 -14.96
N LEU A 506 4.79 8.38 -14.71
CA LEU A 506 5.95 9.27 -14.68
C LEU A 506 7.04 8.66 -15.56
N PRO A 507 7.65 9.44 -16.48
CA PRO A 507 7.51 10.89 -16.66
C PRO A 507 6.32 11.35 -17.53
N GLY A 508 5.53 10.44 -18.10
CA GLY A 508 4.46 10.76 -19.08
C GLY A 508 3.50 11.89 -18.66
N LEU A 509 3.04 11.93 -17.41
CA LEU A 509 2.19 13.03 -16.92
C LEU A 509 2.88 14.40 -16.95
N LEU A 510 4.16 14.47 -16.61
CA LEU A 510 4.95 15.70 -16.69
C LEU A 510 5.14 16.10 -18.16
N ALA A 511 5.49 15.14 -19.03
CA ALA A 511 5.63 15.39 -20.46
C ALA A 511 4.36 15.99 -21.06
N ARG A 512 3.20 15.43 -20.69
CA ARG A 512 1.89 15.91 -21.11
C ARG A 512 1.62 17.33 -20.64
N ARG A 513 1.89 17.62 -19.36
CA ARG A 513 1.76 18.97 -18.80
C ARG A 513 2.60 19.97 -19.60
N HIS A 514 3.88 19.65 -19.81
CA HIS A 514 4.79 20.55 -20.53
C HIS A 514 4.38 20.72 -21.99
N LEU A 515 3.96 19.65 -22.68
CA LEU A 515 3.43 19.73 -24.05
C LEU A 515 2.19 20.62 -24.12
N GLY A 516 1.22 20.38 -23.24
CA GLY A 516 -0.04 21.14 -23.21
C GLY A 516 0.19 22.61 -22.91
N VAL A 517 1.08 22.95 -21.96
CA VAL A 517 1.46 24.34 -21.69
C VAL A 517 2.20 24.96 -22.88
N ALA A 518 3.14 24.25 -23.51
CA ALA A 518 3.87 24.75 -24.66
C ALA A 518 2.93 25.07 -25.85
N LEU A 519 2.01 24.16 -26.16
CA LEU A 519 0.99 24.36 -27.19
C LEU A 519 0.04 25.53 -26.86
N ALA A 520 -0.36 25.64 -25.58
CA ALA A 520 -1.23 26.73 -25.11
C ALA A 520 -0.58 28.12 -25.18
N GLN A 521 0.76 28.18 -25.16
CA GLN A 521 1.55 29.41 -25.35
C GLN A 521 1.76 29.75 -26.85
N GLY A 522 1.48 28.81 -27.76
CA GLY A 522 1.66 28.94 -29.20
C GLY A 522 0.36 29.18 -29.98
N PRO A 523 0.40 29.01 -31.32
CA PRO A 523 -0.77 29.18 -32.19
C PRO A 523 -1.84 28.09 -31.99
N ASP A 524 -1.46 26.90 -31.54
CA ASP A 524 -2.36 25.74 -31.34
C ASP A 524 -2.97 25.71 -29.94
N ARG A 525 -3.45 26.86 -29.47
CA ARG A 525 -3.85 27.05 -28.07
C ARG A 525 -5.01 26.16 -27.62
N GLU A 526 -6.00 25.96 -28.49
CA GLU A 526 -7.12 25.06 -28.21
C GLU A 526 -6.63 23.62 -28.01
N HIS A 527 -5.75 23.15 -28.89
CA HIS A 527 -5.14 21.81 -28.74
C HIS A 527 -4.32 21.70 -27.46
N GLY A 528 -3.59 22.74 -27.06
CA GLY A 528 -2.89 22.77 -25.78
C GLY A 528 -3.82 22.60 -24.58
N PHE A 529 -4.97 23.26 -24.58
CA PHE A 529 -5.98 23.08 -23.55
C PHE A 529 -6.62 21.70 -23.59
N GLU A 530 -6.85 21.11 -24.77
CA GLU A 530 -7.31 19.73 -24.90
C GLU A 530 -6.29 18.75 -24.32
N VAL A 531 -5.00 18.93 -24.59
CA VAL A 531 -3.93 18.11 -24.04
C VAL A 531 -3.91 18.21 -22.51
N LEU A 532 -4.04 19.41 -21.94
CA LEU A 532 -4.11 19.61 -20.49
C LEU A 532 -5.37 19.05 -19.85
N ALA A 533 -6.52 19.17 -20.52
CA ALA A 533 -7.82 18.73 -20.01
C ALA A 533 -8.03 17.21 -20.15
N ALA A 534 -7.42 16.59 -21.15
CA ALA A 534 -7.56 15.16 -21.34
C ALA A 534 -6.71 14.39 -20.31
N SER A 535 -7.23 13.23 -19.93
CA SER A 535 -6.56 12.27 -19.04
C SER A 535 -5.69 11.33 -19.89
N PRO A 536 -4.52 10.87 -19.40
CA PRO A 536 -3.76 9.82 -20.07
C PRO A 536 -4.62 8.60 -20.38
N VAL A 537 -4.49 8.11 -21.62
CA VAL A 537 -5.03 6.80 -22.01
C VAL A 537 -4.42 5.69 -21.13
N VAL A 538 -3.22 5.93 -20.56
CA VAL A 538 -2.44 5.08 -19.66
C VAL A 538 -3.07 4.84 -18.30
N HIS A 539 -3.94 5.74 -17.81
CA HIS A 539 -4.76 5.39 -16.64
C HIS A 539 -5.67 4.19 -16.94
N GLY A 540 -5.72 3.78 -18.21
CA GLY A 540 -6.53 2.70 -18.68
C GLY A 540 -7.99 3.05 -18.48
N ARG A 541 -8.83 2.16 -18.96
CA ARG A 541 -10.22 2.10 -18.51
C ARG A 541 -10.30 1.51 -17.08
N ALA A 542 -9.24 1.65 -16.27
CA ALA A 542 -8.73 0.57 -15.43
C ALA A 542 -8.16 1.03 -14.06
N LEU A 543 -7.51 2.20 -13.95
CA LEU A 543 -7.32 2.87 -12.66
C LEU A 543 -8.66 3.50 -12.24
N GLU A 544 -9.07 3.23 -10.99
CA GLU A 544 -10.25 3.88 -10.44
C GLU A 544 -10.11 5.42 -10.57
N PRO A 545 -11.18 6.15 -10.91
CA PRO A 545 -11.12 7.59 -11.16
C PRO A 545 -10.42 8.38 -10.04
N HIS A 546 -10.57 7.94 -8.79
CA HIS A 546 -9.92 8.54 -7.63
C HIS A 546 -8.39 8.36 -7.64
N LEU A 547 -7.87 7.19 -8.04
CA LEU A 547 -6.43 6.94 -8.13
C LEU A 547 -5.81 7.72 -9.29
N SER A 548 -6.51 7.80 -10.42
CA SER A 548 -6.12 8.66 -11.55
C SER A 548 -6.04 10.12 -11.10
N PHE A 549 -7.05 10.63 -10.37
CA PHE A 549 -7.01 11.98 -9.82
C PHE A 549 -5.82 12.20 -8.89
N LEU A 550 -5.56 11.28 -7.97
CA LEU A 550 -4.42 11.37 -7.06
C LEU A 550 -3.08 11.32 -7.79
N ALA A 551 -2.97 10.49 -8.84
CA ALA A 551 -1.78 10.43 -9.67
C ALA A 551 -1.52 11.77 -10.37
N HIS A 552 -2.57 12.41 -10.90
CA HIS A 552 -2.46 13.77 -11.44
C HIS A 552 -2.03 14.77 -10.36
N LEU A 553 -2.72 14.80 -9.22
CA LEU A 553 -2.45 15.76 -8.14
C LEU A 553 -1.04 15.64 -7.55
N ASN A 554 -0.48 14.42 -7.50
CA ASN A 554 0.88 14.23 -6.99
C ASN A 554 1.97 14.66 -7.98
N VAL A 555 1.63 14.83 -9.26
CA VAL A 555 2.57 15.13 -10.33
C VAL A 555 2.42 16.57 -10.85
N LEU A 556 1.19 17.08 -10.92
CA LEU A 556 0.85 18.43 -11.36
C LEU A 556 0.98 19.43 -10.22
#